data_AF-A0A2H0HNY7-F1
#
_entry.id   AF-A0A2H0HNY7-F1
#
_cell.length_a   1.000
_cell.length_b   1.000
_cell.length_c   1.000
_cell.angle_alpha   90.00
_cell.angle_beta   90.00
_cell.angle_gamma   90.00
#
_symmetry.space_group_name_H-M   'P 1'
#
loop_
_entity.id
_entity.type
_entity.pdbx_description
1 polymer ?
#
loop_
_entity_poly.entity_id
_entity_poly.type
_entity_poly.pdbx_seq_one_letter_code
_entity_poly.pdbx_strand_id
1 'polypeptide(L)'
;MKKYKKKIKIIVEKTTTGFSAYSEDYPIFTTGRTIPELINNALEATQLNFEEEYEIIHENLKFEIDFAQFFQYYKVLNSKFLAEKIGMNPTLLSQYVKGHKKPSENQTEKILSGIHQIGQELSEMNLIYRS
;
A
#
# COMPACT_ATOMS: atom_id res chain seq x y z
N MET A 1 3.61 28.36 -11.53
CA MET A 1 3.92 26.97 -11.94
C MET A 1 2.81 26.43 -12.83
N LYS A 2 3.10 25.48 -13.72
CA LYS A 2 2.06 24.82 -14.55
C LYS A 2 1.43 23.67 -13.76
N LYS A 3 0.16 23.34 -14.00
CA LYS A 3 -0.41 22.13 -13.38
C LYS A 3 0.15 20.87 -14.02
N TYR A 4 0.57 19.90 -13.21
CA TYR A 4 1.00 18.59 -13.70
C TYR A 4 -0.21 17.77 -14.19
N LYS A 5 -0.11 17.13 -15.36
CA LYS A 5 -1.25 16.47 -16.03
C LYS A 5 -1.24 14.94 -15.98
N LYS A 6 -0.18 14.32 -15.46
CA LYS A 6 -0.03 12.86 -15.40
C LYS A 6 -0.19 12.35 -13.97
N LYS A 7 -0.28 11.02 -13.85
CA LYS A 7 -0.21 10.32 -12.57
C LYS A 7 1.23 9.90 -12.29
N ILE A 8 1.65 10.06 -11.05
CA ILE A 8 2.95 9.66 -10.51
C ILE A 8 2.68 8.47 -9.61
N LYS A 9 3.31 7.35 -9.93
CA LYS A 9 3.19 6.12 -9.15
C LYS A 9 4.03 6.23 -7.88
N ILE A 10 3.39 5.99 -6.74
CA ILE A 10 4.02 5.98 -5.43
C ILE A 10 3.79 4.61 -4.80
N ILE A 11 4.86 3.86 -4.57
CA ILE A 11 4.83 2.55 -3.94
C ILE A 11 4.86 2.75 -2.43
N VAL A 12 3.97 2.06 -1.72
CA VAL A 12 3.83 2.10 -0.26
C VAL A 12 4.25 0.76 0.33
N GLU A 13 5.08 0.82 1.36
CA GLU A 13 5.60 -0.34 2.09
C GLU A 13 5.35 -0.19 3.59
N LYS A 14 5.25 -1.34 4.28
CA LYS A 14 5.14 -1.39 5.74
C LYS A 14 6.53 -1.38 6.38
N THR A 15 6.72 -0.55 7.39
CA THR A 15 7.93 -0.54 8.23
C THR A 15 7.60 -0.84 9.69
N THR A 16 8.64 -1.04 10.50
CA THR A 16 8.52 -1.28 11.95
C THR A 16 7.88 -0.12 12.71
N THR A 17 8.08 1.11 12.24
CA THR A 17 7.62 2.34 12.91
C THR A 17 6.46 3.03 12.18
N GLY A 18 6.00 2.50 11.06
CA GLY A 18 5.01 3.15 10.21
C GLY A 18 5.02 2.60 8.79
N PHE A 19 5.24 3.49 7.83
CA PHE A 19 5.20 3.23 6.40
C PHE A 19 6.30 4.03 5.69
N SER A 20 6.75 3.52 4.55
CA SER A 20 7.56 4.24 3.56
C SER A 20 6.78 4.41 2.27
N ALA A 21 7.10 5.47 1.53
CA ALA A 21 6.56 5.74 0.21
C ALA A 21 7.67 6.20 -0.73
N TYR A 22 7.70 5.67 -1.96
CA TYR A 22 8.72 6.05 -2.95
C TYR A 22 8.22 5.96 -4.39
N SER A 23 8.92 6.61 -5.32
CA SER A 23 8.68 6.44 -6.76
C SER A 23 9.80 5.62 -7.42
N GLU A 24 9.44 4.76 -8.37
CA GLU A 24 10.42 4.06 -9.24
C GLU A 24 11.01 5.01 -10.29
N ASP A 25 10.23 6.01 -10.72
CA ASP A 25 10.54 6.84 -11.89
C ASP A 25 11.20 8.18 -11.52
N TYR A 26 11.11 8.58 -10.25
CA TYR A 26 11.56 9.88 -9.75
C TYR A 26 12.27 9.72 -8.39
N PRO A 27 13.21 10.63 -8.03
CA PRO A 27 13.93 10.58 -6.77
C PRO A 27 13.06 11.09 -5.60
N ILE A 28 11.90 10.46 -5.41
CA ILE A 28 10.89 10.80 -4.41
C ILE A 28 10.87 9.67 -3.38
N PHE A 29 11.18 9.99 -2.13
CA PHE A 29 11.19 9.06 -1.02
C PHE A 29 10.70 9.77 0.25
N THR A 30 9.88 9.10 1.04
CA THR A 30 9.41 9.63 2.32
C THR A 30 8.95 8.52 3.26
N THR A 31 8.62 8.89 4.49
CA THR A 31 8.07 8.00 5.51
C THR A 31 6.94 8.70 6.28
N GLY A 32 6.10 7.92 6.95
CA GLY A 32 5.05 8.42 7.83
C GLY A 32 4.64 7.34 8.85
N ARG A 33 4.29 7.73 10.07
CA ARG A 33 3.82 6.79 11.10
C ARG A 33 2.41 6.26 10.80
N THR A 34 1.60 7.09 10.14
CA THR A 34 0.24 6.77 9.72
C THR A 34 0.06 6.95 8.21
N ILE A 35 -0.97 6.32 7.62
CA ILE A 35 -1.27 6.49 6.19
C ILE A 35 -1.60 7.95 5.82
N PRO A 36 -2.41 8.70 6.59
CA PRO A 36 -2.65 10.12 6.28
C PRO A 36 -1.38 10.96 6.29
N GLU A 37 -0.52 10.76 7.29
CA GLU A 37 0.80 11.42 7.36
C GLU A 37 1.66 11.06 6.15
N LEU A 38 1.72 9.77 5.79
CA LEU A 38 2.49 9.31 4.63
C LEU A 38 2.01 9.95 3.33
N ILE A 39 0.69 10.08 3.13
CA ILE A 39 0.10 10.69 1.93
C ILE A 39 0.48 12.16 1.82
N ASN A 40 0.42 12.90 2.93
CA ASN A 40 0.82 14.31 2.96
C ASN A 40 2.31 14.47 2.70
N ASN A 41 3.15 13.69 3.39
CA ASN A 41 4.59 13.73 3.20
C ASN A 41 5.00 13.33 1.76
N ALA A 42 4.25 12.42 1.13
CA ALA A 42 4.50 12.02 -0.26
C ALA A 42 4.13 13.14 -1.24
N LEU A 43 3.04 13.87 -0.98
CA LEU A 43 2.70 15.05 -1.76
C LEU A 43 3.79 16.12 -1.65
N GLU A 44 4.25 16.43 -0.43
CA GLU A 44 5.32 17.40 -0.19
C GLU A 44 6.62 16.99 -0.89
N ALA A 45 7.07 15.73 -0.72
CA ALA A 45 8.27 15.23 -1.38
C ALA A 45 8.14 15.25 -2.92
N THR A 46 6.95 14.96 -3.44
CA THR A 46 6.68 15.07 -4.89
C THR A 46 6.72 16.52 -5.34
N GLN A 47 6.10 17.45 -4.60
CA GLN A 47 6.12 18.86 -4.92
C GLN A 47 7.54 19.42 -4.94
N LEU A 48 8.38 19.07 -3.96
CA LEU A 48 9.81 19.45 -3.93
C LEU A 48 10.55 18.99 -5.19
N ASN A 49 10.26 17.79 -5.69
CA ASN A 49 10.90 17.26 -6.90
C ASN A 49 10.51 18.02 -8.19
N PHE A 50 9.35 18.69 -8.22
CA PHE A 50 8.83 19.36 -9.42
C PHE A 50 8.65 20.88 -9.26
N GLU A 51 9.10 21.47 -8.16
CA GLU A 51 8.76 22.83 -7.75
C GLU A 51 9.12 23.93 -8.77
N GLU A 52 10.16 23.71 -9.58
CA GLU A 52 10.59 24.67 -10.60
C GLU A 52 9.61 24.76 -11.79
N GLU A 53 8.89 23.67 -12.09
CA GLU A 53 8.09 23.55 -13.31
C GLU A 53 6.60 23.42 -13.03
N TYR A 54 6.24 22.60 -12.03
CA TYR A 54 4.90 22.11 -11.84
C TYR A 54 4.36 22.23 -10.42
N GLU A 55 3.08 22.58 -10.35
CA GLU A 55 2.24 22.39 -9.17
C GLU A 55 1.68 20.97 -9.17
N ILE A 56 1.88 20.29 -8.04
CA ILE A 56 1.45 18.91 -7.78
C ILE A 56 0.28 18.97 -6.78
N ILE A 57 -0.77 18.22 -7.08
CA ILE A 57 -1.92 18.02 -6.19
C ILE A 57 -2.07 16.53 -5.87
N HIS A 58 -2.86 16.18 -4.85
CA HIS A 58 -3.06 14.78 -4.44
C HIS A 58 -3.51 13.88 -5.58
N GLU A 59 -4.35 14.40 -6.50
CA GLU A 59 -4.82 13.66 -7.66
C GLU A 59 -3.70 13.35 -8.65
N ASN A 60 -2.52 13.95 -8.56
CA ASN A 60 -1.38 13.51 -9.35
C ASN A 60 -0.75 12.23 -8.80
N LEU A 61 -0.95 11.88 -7.54
CA LEU A 61 -0.32 10.71 -6.94
C LEU A 61 -1.25 9.49 -7.08
N LYS A 62 -0.67 8.36 -7.48
CA LYS A 62 -1.31 7.05 -7.50
C LYS A 62 -0.54 6.12 -6.59
N PHE A 63 -1.13 5.82 -5.44
CA PHE A 63 -0.53 4.96 -4.44
C PHE A 63 -0.78 3.47 -4.75
N GLU A 64 0.26 2.67 -4.67
CA GLU A 64 0.21 1.21 -4.86
C GLU A 64 0.93 0.53 -3.69
N ILE A 65 0.31 -0.48 -3.09
CA ILE A 65 0.96 -1.25 -2.03
C ILE A 65 1.91 -2.26 -2.67
N ASP A 66 3.13 -2.35 -2.16
CA ASP A 66 4.00 -3.47 -2.47
C ASP A 66 3.54 -4.72 -1.70
N PHE A 67 2.73 -5.56 -2.35
CA PHE A 67 2.27 -6.80 -1.75
C PHE A 67 3.39 -7.82 -1.53
N ALA A 68 4.47 -7.79 -2.31
CA ALA A 68 5.59 -8.68 -2.06
C ALA A 68 6.27 -8.32 -0.73
N GLN A 69 6.54 -7.03 -0.53
CA GLN A 69 7.07 -6.50 0.72
C GLN A 69 6.11 -6.74 1.89
N PHE A 70 4.81 -6.48 1.71
CA PHE A 70 3.80 -6.65 2.75
C PHE A 70 3.73 -8.09 3.27
N PHE A 71 3.67 -9.08 2.38
CA PHE A 71 3.61 -10.50 2.78
C PHE A 71 4.95 -11.02 3.31
N GLN A 72 6.07 -10.43 2.88
CA GLN A 72 7.37 -10.70 3.49
C GLN A 72 7.44 -10.17 4.93
N TYR A 73 6.86 -9.01 5.19
CA TYR A 73 6.76 -8.40 6.52
C TYR A 73 5.82 -9.21 7.43
N TYR A 74 4.61 -9.51 6.96
CA TYR A 74 3.59 -10.26 7.70
C TYR A 74 3.60 -11.76 7.36
N LYS A 75 4.70 -12.46 7.69
CA LYS A 75 4.87 -13.90 7.40
C LYS A 75 3.77 -14.81 7.96
N VAL A 76 3.03 -14.33 8.97
CA VAL A 76 1.87 -15.03 9.55
C VAL A 76 0.69 -15.13 8.56
N LEU A 77 0.59 -14.21 7.60
CA LEU A 77 -0.49 -14.19 6.62
C LEU A 77 -0.23 -15.22 5.52
N ASN A 78 -1.12 -16.21 5.45
CA ASN A 78 -1.09 -17.21 4.38
C ASN A 78 -1.80 -16.66 3.13
N SER A 79 -1.05 -16.37 2.08
CA SER A 79 -1.58 -15.83 0.83
C SER A 79 -2.55 -16.79 0.13
N LYS A 80 -2.33 -18.10 0.18
CA LYS A 80 -3.26 -19.08 -0.39
C LYS A 80 -4.62 -19.03 0.30
N PHE A 81 -4.63 -19.02 1.64
CA PHE A 81 -5.85 -18.92 2.42
C PHE A 81 -6.58 -17.59 2.17
N LEU A 82 -5.85 -16.47 2.11
CA LEU A 82 -6.45 -15.18 1.77
C LEU A 82 -7.12 -15.22 0.39
N ALA A 83 -6.44 -15.79 -0.62
CA ALA A 83 -7.00 -15.93 -1.96
C ALA A 83 -8.31 -16.72 -1.95
N GLU A 84 -8.35 -17.85 -1.25
CA GLU A 84 -9.56 -18.67 -1.10
C GLU A 84 -10.68 -17.88 -0.41
N LYS A 85 -10.38 -17.20 0.70
CA LYS A 85 -11.34 -16.39 1.47
C LYS A 85 -11.98 -15.29 0.63
N ILE A 86 -11.19 -14.59 -0.19
CA ILE A 86 -11.70 -13.51 -1.04
C ILE A 86 -12.23 -14.02 -2.39
N GLY A 87 -12.15 -15.32 -2.70
CA GLY A 87 -12.52 -15.84 -4.02
C GLY A 87 -11.64 -15.29 -5.15
N MET A 88 -10.33 -15.19 -4.90
CA MET A 88 -9.30 -14.89 -5.90
C MET A 88 -8.57 -16.18 -6.26
N ASN A 89 -8.11 -16.30 -7.50
CA ASN A 89 -7.26 -17.42 -7.90
C ASN A 89 -5.96 -17.43 -7.05
N PRO A 90 -5.64 -18.50 -6.31
CA PRO A 90 -4.45 -18.55 -5.45
C PRO A 90 -3.12 -18.37 -6.20
N THR A 91 -3.03 -18.87 -7.43
CA THR A 91 -1.86 -18.66 -8.29
C THR A 91 -1.72 -17.19 -8.64
N LEU A 92 -2.81 -16.48 -8.93
CA LEU A 92 -2.77 -15.05 -9.23
C LEU A 92 -2.26 -14.24 -8.03
N LEU A 93 -2.78 -14.49 -6.82
CA LEU A 93 -2.28 -13.82 -5.62
C LEU A 93 -0.82 -14.16 -5.35
N SER A 94 -0.41 -15.42 -5.57
CA SER A 94 0.99 -15.83 -5.43
C SER A 94 1.91 -15.06 -6.38
N GLN A 95 1.48 -14.73 -7.61
CA GLN A 95 2.26 -13.90 -8.53
C GLN A 95 2.43 -12.46 -8.01
N TYR A 96 1.40 -11.89 -7.36
CA TYR A 96 1.51 -10.57 -6.72
C TYR A 96 2.45 -10.59 -5.52
N VAL A 97 2.34 -11.61 -4.65
CA VAL A 97 3.20 -11.79 -3.48
C VAL A 97 4.66 -12.06 -3.85
N LYS A 98 4.93 -12.60 -5.04
CA LYS A 98 6.28 -12.77 -5.58
C LYS A 98 6.81 -11.56 -6.35
N GLY A 99 5.99 -10.52 -6.53
CA GLY A 99 6.34 -9.34 -7.33
C GLY A 99 6.38 -9.59 -8.85
N HIS A 100 5.94 -10.75 -9.34
CA HIS A 100 5.93 -11.07 -10.77
C HIS A 100 4.81 -10.34 -11.53
N LYS A 101 3.74 -9.95 -10.84
CA LYS A 101 2.63 -9.16 -11.39
C LYS A 101 2.25 -8.05 -10.41
N LYS A 102 1.69 -6.96 -10.92
CA LYS A 102 1.05 -5.91 -10.11
C LYS A 102 -0.49 -6.03 -10.23
N PRO A 103 -1.24 -6.02 -9.12
CA PRO A 103 -2.70 -6.07 -9.16
C PRO A 103 -3.30 -4.76 -9.72
N SER A 104 -4.49 -4.84 -10.30
CA SER A 104 -5.29 -3.64 -10.62
C SER A 104 -5.86 -3.01 -9.34
N GLU A 105 -6.46 -1.82 -9.46
CA GLU A 105 -7.15 -1.16 -8.34
C GLU A 105 -8.22 -2.07 -7.71
N ASN A 106 -9.13 -2.62 -8.52
CA ASN A 106 -10.16 -3.54 -8.02
C ASN A 106 -9.58 -4.78 -7.32
N GLN A 107 -8.46 -5.33 -7.81
CA GLN A 107 -7.81 -6.47 -7.16
C GLN A 107 -7.11 -6.06 -5.86
N THR A 108 -6.53 -4.87 -5.81
CA THR A 108 -5.90 -4.29 -4.62
C THR A 108 -6.95 -4.08 -3.53
N GLU A 109 -8.09 -3.47 -3.86
CA GLU A 109 -9.22 -3.30 -2.94
C GLU A 109 -9.71 -4.64 -2.41
N LYS A 110 -9.85 -5.64 -3.29
CA LYS A 110 -10.27 -6.98 -2.91
C LYS A 110 -9.31 -7.65 -1.93
N ILE A 111 -8.00 -7.52 -2.15
CA ILE A 111 -6.96 -8.07 -1.25
C ILE A 111 -7.00 -7.33 0.09
N LEU A 112 -7.04 -6.00 0.08
CA LEU A 112 -7.09 -5.17 1.29
C LEU A 112 -8.34 -5.45 2.13
N SER A 113 -9.50 -5.58 1.49
CA SER A 113 -10.75 -5.94 2.16
C SER A 113 -10.64 -7.28 2.88
N GLY A 114 -10.04 -8.30 2.24
CA GLY A 114 -9.81 -9.59 2.88
C GLY A 114 -8.83 -9.51 4.06
N ILE A 115 -7.77 -8.70 3.95
CA ILE A 115 -6.83 -8.46 5.05
C ILE A 115 -7.55 -7.78 6.23
N HIS A 116 -8.35 -6.74 5.97
CA HIS A 116 -9.12 -6.06 7.01
C HIS A 116 -10.13 -6.99 7.68
N GLN A 117 -10.80 -7.85 6.92
CA GLN A 117 -11.73 -8.83 7.48
C GLN A 117 -11.01 -9.81 8.42
N ILE A 118 -9.84 -10.34 8.01
CA ILE A 118 -9.04 -11.21 8.88
C ILE A 118 -8.60 -10.45 10.13
N GLY A 119 -8.15 -9.20 9.99
CA GLY A 119 -7.78 -8.36 11.12
C GLY A 119 -8.93 -8.17 12.12
N GLN A 120 -10.14 -7.93 11.62
CA GLN A 120 -11.34 -7.80 12.42
C GLN A 120 -11.66 -9.11 13.15
N GLU A 121 -11.70 -10.25 12.44
CA GLU A 121 -11.94 -11.58 13.02
C GLU A 121 -10.95 -11.91 14.14
N LEU A 122 -9.67 -11.57 13.95
CA LEU A 122 -8.63 -11.76 14.98
C LEU A 122 -8.84 -10.82 16.19
N SER A 123 -9.25 -9.57 15.96
CA SER A 123 -9.47 -8.59 17.02
C SER A 123 -10.69 -8.90 17.89
N GLU A 124 -11.67 -9.61 17.34
CA GLU A 124 -12.90 -10.02 18.03
C GLU A 124 -12.66 -11.18 19.00
N MET A 125 -11.55 -11.89 18.88
CA MET A 125 -11.15 -12.97 19.79
C MET A 125 -10.72 -12.44 21.17
N ASN A 126 -11.67 -11.91 21.94
CA ASN A 126 -11.47 -11.43 23.31
C ASN A 126 -11.95 -12.48 24.31
N LEU A 127 -11.10 -13.46 24.59
CA LEU A 127 -11.38 -14.52 25.59
C LEU A 127 -10.84 -14.18 26.99
N ILE A 128 -10.05 -13.11 27.13
CA ILE A 128 -9.45 -12.73 28.41
C ILE A 128 -10.42 -11.82 29.17
N TYR A 129 -11.27 -12.42 30.01
CA TYR A 129 -12.03 -11.70 31.02
C TYR A 129 -11.10 -11.40 32.19
N ARG A 130 -10.74 -10.12 32.40
CA ARG A 130 -10.09 -9.68 33.64
C ARG A 130 -11.18 -9.21 34.59
N SER A 131 -11.41 -9.98 35.64
CA SER A 131 -12.18 -9.60 36.83
C SER A 131 -11.50 -8.48 37.60
#